data_AF-A0A961I8Q9-F1
#
_entry.id   AF-A0A961I8Q9-F1
#
_cell.length_a   1.000
_cell.length_b   1.000
_cell.length_c   1.000
_cell.angle_alpha   90.00
_cell.angle_beta   90.00
_cell.angle_gamma   90.00
#
_symmetry.space_group_name_H-M   'P 1'
#
loop_
_entity.id
_entity.type
_entity.pdbx_description
1 polymer ?
#
loop_
_entity_poly.entity_id
_entity_poly.type
_entity_poly.pdbx_seq_one_letter_code
_entity_poly.pdbx_strand_id
1 'polypeptide(L)'
;MQAPSEERSDKFINLPARMILTAEGLKLFQKNGTPLKRVENREGITREGLESPRYNAATVQKMAMNSYLEEIFVHLPDLLSRRYDIISTNNLIVYAILYKKLSPSLAHTIFQTQVVRDFNRKNPKNSIVDLKHINPQQAEQLVKSHANLFKQIETDLKTEIIQRIDTHPSYNDEDRNAMRMSLPKFLAWIDKRIWFLYYIIYQTSMREQMKHVFAGMVAKYLEHTRIATHLSNLVMEFVQNAEKAHFERLI
;
A
#
# COMPACT_ATOMS: atom_id res chain seq x y z
N MET A 1 -16.05 -26.38 -24.30
CA MET A 1 -16.53 -25.76 -23.05
C MET A 1 -15.58 -24.62 -22.71
N GLN A 2 -16.15 -23.45 -22.46
CA GLN A 2 -15.47 -22.15 -22.43
C GLN A 2 -14.45 -22.05 -21.29
N ALA A 3 -13.32 -21.40 -21.59
CA ALA A 3 -12.36 -20.95 -20.60
C ALA A 3 -13.02 -20.00 -19.58
N PRO A 4 -12.62 -20.01 -18.30
CA PRO A 4 -13.11 -19.02 -17.35
C PRO A 4 -12.67 -17.65 -17.83
N SER A 5 -13.66 -16.79 -18.07
CA SER A 5 -13.50 -15.38 -18.39
C SER A 5 -12.69 -14.67 -17.31
N GLU A 6 -11.68 -13.89 -17.72
CA GLU A 6 -11.02 -12.90 -16.89
C GLU A 6 -12.06 -12.06 -16.13
N GLU A 7 -12.19 -12.30 -14.82
CA GLU A 7 -13.07 -11.52 -13.95
C GLU A 7 -12.55 -10.08 -13.93
N ARG A 8 -13.31 -9.19 -14.58
CA ARG A 8 -13.21 -7.75 -14.38
C ARG A 8 -13.27 -7.47 -12.88
N SER A 9 -12.17 -7.00 -12.30
CA SER A 9 -12.13 -6.48 -10.94
C SER A 9 -13.25 -5.45 -10.77
N ASP A 10 -14.33 -5.85 -10.10
CA ASP A 10 -15.34 -4.91 -9.65
C ASP A 10 -14.61 -3.92 -8.74
N LYS A 11 -14.76 -2.63 -9.05
CA LYS A 11 -14.14 -1.56 -8.25
C LYS A 11 -14.78 -1.45 -6.87
N PHE A 12 -15.90 -2.14 -6.66
CA PHE A 12 -16.64 -2.20 -5.43
C PHE A 12 -16.45 -3.54 -4.73
N ILE A 13 -16.28 -3.47 -3.41
CA ILE A 13 -16.38 -4.62 -2.51
C ILE A 13 -17.81 -4.66 -2.00
N ASN A 14 -18.48 -5.81 -2.18
CA ASN A 14 -19.90 -5.99 -1.86
C ASN A 14 -20.07 -6.48 -0.41
N LEU A 15 -19.41 -5.77 0.50
CA LEU A 15 -19.43 -6.02 1.94
C LEU A 15 -20.11 -4.86 2.67
N PRO A 16 -21.32 -5.07 3.23
CA PRO A 16 -21.97 -4.09 4.08
C PRO A 16 -21.10 -3.76 5.29
N ALA A 17 -20.71 -2.49 5.42
CA ALA A 17 -19.75 -2.07 6.43
C ALA A 17 -20.11 -0.71 7.04
N ARG A 18 -19.84 -0.60 8.33
CA ARG A 18 -19.77 0.65 9.09
C ARG A 18 -18.30 1.04 9.22
N MET A 19 -17.94 2.23 8.77
CA MET A 19 -16.57 2.73 8.80
C MET A 19 -16.47 3.88 9.80
N ILE A 20 -15.70 3.67 10.87
CA ILE A 20 -15.45 4.69 11.88
C ILE A 20 -14.28 5.55 11.41
N LEU A 21 -14.47 6.86 11.47
CA LEU A 21 -13.47 7.82 11.01
C LEU A 21 -12.61 8.31 12.18
N THR A 22 -11.33 8.52 11.93
CA THR A 22 -10.46 9.24 12.87
C THR A 22 -10.82 10.73 12.91
N ALA A 23 -10.29 11.47 13.89
CA ALA A 23 -10.50 12.92 13.98
C ALA A 23 -10.13 13.67 12.67
N GLU A 24 -9.04 13.26 12.00
CA GLU A 24 -8.65 13.86 10.72
C GLU A 24 -9.57 13.43 9.57
N GLY A 25 -10.08 12.19 9.60
CA GLY A 25 -11.12 11.74 8.69
C GLY A 25 -12.39 12.57 8.83
N LEU A 26 -12.88 12.79 10.06
CA LEU A 26 -14.08 13.59 10.33
C LEU A 26 -13.96 15.00 9.75
N LYS A 27 -12.84 15.70 10.01
CA LYS A 27 -12.58 17.03 9.47
C LYS A 27 -12.65 17.07 7.95
N LEU A 28 -12.09 16.08 7.26
CA LEU A 28 -12.12 15.99 5.80
C LEU A 28 -13.56 15.88 5.26
N PHE A 29 -14.36 14.99 5.85
CA PHE A 29 -15.73 14.73 5.38
C PHE A 29 -16.66 15.90 5.71
N GLN A 30 -16.51 16.52 6.89
CA GLN A 30 -17.22 17.75 7.25
C GLN A 30 -16.90 18.89 6.28
N LYS A 31 -15.62 19.09 5.94
CA LYS A 31 -15.19 20.12 4.97
C LYS A 31 -15.77 19.89 3.57
N ASN A 32 -15.91 18.64 3.15
CA ASN A 32 -16.42 18.28 1.82
C ASN A 32 -17.96 18.21 1.76
N GLY A 33 -18.65 18.46 2.87
CA GLY A 33 -20.12 18.41 2.94
C GLY A 33 -20.70 17.00 2.82
N THR A 34 -19.88 15.95 3.01
CA THR A 34 -20.37 14.57 2.95
C THR A 34 -21.12 14.26 4.24
N PRO A 35 -22.39 13.80 4.17
CA PRO A 35 -23.17 13.50 5.36
C PRO A 35 -22.55 12.34 6.14
N LEU A 36 -22.25 12.58 7.42
CA LEU A 36 -21.80 11.58 8.36
C LEU A 36 -23.01 10.98 9.10
N LYS A 37 -22.93 9.70 9.41
CA LYS A 37 -23.93 8.98 10.20
C LYS A 37 -23.40 8.70 11.59
N ARG A 38 -24.32 8.60 12.55
CA ARG A 38 -24.05 7.98 13.85
C ARG A 38 -24.17 6.47 13.67
N VAL A 39 -23.05 5.77 13.82
CA VAL A 39 -22.94 4.32 13.65
C VAL A 39 -22.36 3.71 14.92
N GLU A 40 -22.80 2.51 15.28
CA GLU A 40 -22.21 1.79 16.41
C GLU A 40 -20.95 1.03 15.94
N ASN A 41 -19.90 1.07 16.76
CA ASN A 41 -18.71 0.27 16.58
C ASN A 41 -18.90 -1.18 17.09
N ARG A 42 -17.85 -2.00 17.06
CA ARG A 42 -17.89 -3.38 17.59
C ARG A 42 -18.30 -3.49 19.08
N GLU A 43 -18.14 -2.43 19.86
CA GLU A 43 -18.45 -2.36 21.30
C GLU A 43 -19.86 -1.82 21.58
N GLY A 44 -20.64 -1.52 20.53
CA GLY A 44 -21.97 -0.89 20.65
C GLY A 44 -21.92 0.61 20.94
N ILE A 45 -20.73 1.23 20.93
CA ILE A 45 -20.56 2.65 21.20
C ILE A 45 -20.85 3.43 19.92
N THR A 46 -21.77 4.40 20.00
CA THR A 46 -22.10 5.29 18.89
C THR A 46 -20.93 6.24 18.58
N ARG A 47 -20.52 6.28 17.32
CA ARG A 47 -19.47 7.13 16.77
C ARG A 47 -19.93 7.75 15.46
N GLU A 48 -19.27 8.83 15.03
CA GLU A 48 -19.49 9.38 13.70
C GLU A 48 -18.71 8.59 12.66
N GLY A 49 -19.35 8.26 11.55
CA GLY A 49 -18.76 7.44 10.52
C GLY A 49 -19.58 7.36 9.24
N LEU A 50 -19.23 6.39 8.41
CA LEU A 50 -19.92 6.07 7.17
C LEU A 50 -20.58 4.70 7.31
N GLU A 51 -21.72 4.52 6.66
CA GLU A 51 -22.38 3.22 6.57
C GLU A 51 -22.78 3.00 5.12
N SER A 52 -22.35 1.88 4.55
CA SER A 52 -22.62 1.58 3.15
C SER A 52 -22.82 0.08 2.92
N PRO A 53 -23.77 -0.33 2.06
CA PRO A 53 -23.97 -1.74 1.70
C PRO A 53 -22.84 -2.32 0.82
N ARG A 54 -22.07 -1.44 0.16
CA ARG A 54 -20.87 -1.76 -0.63
C ARG A 54 -19.97 -0.53 -0.70
N TYR A 55 -18.70 -0.69 -1.00
CA TYR A 55 -17.79 0.46 -1.03
C TYR A 55 -16.71 0.33 -2.09
N ASN A 56 -16.23 1.48 -2.56
CA ASN A 56 -15.18 1.54 -3.56
C ASN A 56 -13.82 1.21 -2.94
N ALA A 57 -13.18 0.15 -3.45
CA ALA A 57 -11.89 -0.36 -2.97
C ALA A 57 -10.82 0.75 -2.96
N ALA A 58 -10.63 1.45 -4.08
CA ALA A 58 -9.60 2.49 -4.20
C ALA A 58 -9.80 3.66 -3.22
N THR A 59 -11.05 4.00 -2.93
CA THR A 59 -11.39 5.08 -2.00
C THR A 59 -11.05 4.69 -0.56
N VAL A 60 -11.49 3.51 -0.12
CA VAL A 60 -11.16 2.98 1.22
C VAL A 60 -9.66 2.79 1.38
N GLN A 61 -8.97 2.33 0.34
CA GLN A 61 -7.51 2.20 0.36
C GLN A 61 -6.84 3.55 0.60
N LYS A 62 -7.25 4.60 -0.12
CA LYS A 62 -6.75 5.96 0.10
C LYS A 62 -7.07 6.46 1.51
N MET A 63 -8.27 6.20 2.04
CA MET A 63 -8.62 6.59 3.40
C MET A 63 -7.73 5.90 4.44
N ALA A 64 -7.47 4.59 4.28
CA ALA A 64 -6.56 3.84 5.15
C ALA A 64 -5.13 4.38 5.07
N MET A 65 -4.62 4.65 3.86
CA MET A 65 -3.29 5.23 3.66
C MET A 65 -3.12 6.57 4.36
N ASN A 66 -4.15 7.41 4.34
CA ASN A 66 -4.14 8.73 4.98
C ASN A 66 -4.53 8.68 6.48
N SER A 67 -4.76 7.48 7.05
CA SER A 67 -5.21 7.31 8.45
C SER A 67 -6.54 8.00 8.76
N TYR A 68 -7.44 8.05 7.79
CA TYR A 68 -8.80 8.56 7.98
C TYR A 68 -9.77 7.52 8.53
N LEU A 69 -9.40 6.24 8.49
CA LEU A 69 -10.18 5.13 9.03
C LEU A 69 -9.59 4.68 10.36
N GLU A 70 -10.45 4.57 11.36
CA GLU A 70 -10.15 3.95 12.65
C GLU A 70 -10.56 2.47 12.64
N GLU A 71 -11.76 2.18 12.15
CA GLU A 71 -12.34 0.83 12.18
C GLU A 71 -13.21 0.60 10.93
N ILE A 72 -13.17 -0.62 10.40
CA ILE A 72 -14.17 -1.13 9.44
C ILE A 72 -14.89 -2.28 10.13
N PHE A 73 -16.14 -2.04 10.49
CA PHE A 73 -16.99 -2.98 11.19
C PHE A 73 -18.01 -3.60 10.24
N VAL A 74 -18.11 -4.92 10.27
CA VAL A 74 -19.04 -5.70 9.46
C VAL A 74 -19.91 -6.52 10.40
N HIS A 75 -21.22 -6.47 10.18
CA HIS A 75 -22.17 -7.27 10.92
C HIS A 75 -23.11 -7.96 9.93
N LEU A 76 -22.98 -9.27 9.81
CA LEU A 76 -23.80 -10.12 8.97
C LEU A 76 -24.09 -11.44 9.71
N PRO A 77 -25.26 -12.05 9.47
CA PRO A 77 -25.59 -13.37 10.02
C PRO A 77 -24.80 -14.51 9.36
N ASP A 78 -24.35 -14.31 8.11
CA ASP A 78 -23.52 -15.23 7.33
C ASP A 78 -22.40 -14.42 6.67
N LEU A 79 -21.20 -14.55 7.21
CA LEU A 79 -19.95 -13.98 6.74
C LEU A 79 -19.25 -14.90 5.74
N LEU A 80 -19.46 -16.22 5.81
CA LEU A 80 -18.83 -17.18 4.89
C LEU A 80 -19.29 -16.98 3.45
N SER A 81 -20.55 -16.61 3.20
CA SER A 81 -20.99 -16.22 1.85
C SER A 81 -20.29 -14.97 1.32
N ARG A 82 -19.62 -14.20 2.18
CA ARG A 82 -18.84 -12.99 1.84
C ARG A 82 -17.33 -13.20 1.90
N ARG A 83 -16.85 -14.45 1.90
CA ARG A 83 -15.43 -14.81 1.95
C ARG A 83 -14.54 -13.96 1.03
N TYR A 84 -14.88 -13.87 -0.25
CA TYR A 84 -14.08 -13.13 -1.23
C TYR A 84 -14.00 -11.63 -0.93
N ASP A 85 -15.12 -11.04 -0.52
CA ASP A 85 -15.17 -9.62 -0.17
C ASP A 85 -14.35 -9.33 1.09
N ILE A 86 -14.41 -10.21 2.11
CA ILE A 86 -13.63 -10.05 3.35
C ILE A 86 -12.12 -10.18 3.07
N ILE A 87 -11.71 -11.19 2.29
CA ILE A 87 -10.31 -11.36 1.87
C ILE A 87 -9.84 -10.13 1.07
N SER A 88 -10.67 -9.66 0.14
CA SER A 88 -10.35 -8.46 -0.66
C SER A 88 -10.19 -7.22 0.21
N THR A 89 -11.05 -7.06 1.22
CA THR A 89 -10.97 -5.99 2.21
C THR A 89 -9.67 -6.06 2.99
N ASN A 90 -9.32 -7.23 3.51
CA ASN A 90 -8.09 -7.43 4.28
C ASN A 90 -6.86 -7.09 3.44
N ASN A 91 -6.77 -7.64 2.23
CA ASN A 91 -5.70 -7.35 1.31
C ASN A 91 -5.60 -5.85 1.05
N LEU A 92 -6.71 -5.19 0.70
CA LEU A 92 -6.76 -3.75 0.47
C LEU A 92 -6.09 -2.94 1.59
N ILE A 93 -6.43 -3.26 2.85
CA ILE A 93 -5.91 -2.58 4.04
C ILE A 93 -4.42 -2.89 4.24
N VAL A 94 -4.00 -4.15 4.10
CA VAL A 94 -2.58 -4.52 4.20
C VAL A 94 -1.74 -3.78 3.15
N TYR A 95 -2.20 -3.77 1.88
CA TYR A 95 -1.53 -3.02 0.82
C TYR A 95 -1.47 -1.52 1.11
N ALA A 96 -2.56 -0.91 1.64
CA ALA A 96 -2.56 0.49 2.06
C ALA A 96 -1.46 0.77 3.10
N ILE A 97 -1.33 -0.09 4.10
CA ILE A 97 -0.31 0.04 5.15
C ILE A 97 1.09 -0.09 4.55
N LEU A 98 1.32 -1.07 3.67
CA LEU A 98 2.60 -1.26 3.01
C LEU A 98 2.99 -0.04 2.18
N TYR A 99 2.08 0.51 1.38
CA TYR A 99 2.32 1.73 0.59
C TYR A 99 2.66 2.93 1.49
N LYS A 100 1.92 3.10 2.59
CA LYS A 100 2.15 4.19 3.55
C LYS A 100 3.53 4.09 4.21
N LYS A 101 4.00 2.88 4.49
CA LYS A 101 5.29 2.63 5.17
C LYS A 101 6.48 2.63 4.22
N LEU A 102 6.27 2.36 2.94
CA LEU A 102 7.33 2.28 1.92
C LEU A 102 8.17 3.56 1.85
N SER A 103 7.56 4.72 1.61
CA SER A 103 8.29 5.98 1.40
C SER A 103 9.12 6.40 2.64
N PRO A 104 8.58 6.42 3.86
CA PRO A 104 9.37 6.71 5.07
C PRO A 104 10.54 5.73 5.26
N SER A 105 10.33 4.45 4.98
CA SER A 105 11.39 3.43 5.10
C SER A 105 12.48 3.62 4.04
N LEU A 106 12.11 3.85 2.78
CA LEU A 106 13.03 4.20 1.69
C LEU A 106 13.88 5.39 2.08
N ALA A 107 13.25 6.48 2.52
CA ALA A 107 13.96 7.68 2.95
C ALA A 107 14.99 7.37 4.04
N HIS A 108 14.57 6.71 5.13
CA HIS A 108 15.44 6.36 6.25
C HIS A 108 16.65 5.55 5.82
N THR A 109 16.44 4.48 5.05
CA THR A 109 17.52 3.60 4.60
C THR A 109 18.44 4.28 3.60
N ILE A 110 17.91 5.05 2.64
CA ILE A 110 18.71 5.79 1.65
C ILE A 110 19.71 6.71 2.35
N PHE A 111 19.27 7.51 3.33
CA PHE A 111 20.16 8.42 4.06
C PHE A 111 21.24 7.70 4.89
N GLN A 112 21.00 6.45 5.27
CA GLN A 112 21.97 5.64 6.01
C GLN A 112 22.98 4.93 5.11
N THR A 113 22.71 4.82 3.81
CA THR A 113 23.60 4.11 2.90
C THR A 113 24.93 4.81 2.72
N GLN A 114 25.96 4.02 2.45
CA GLN A 114 27.28 4.54 2.10
C GLN A 114 27.22 5.43 0.85
N VAL A 115 26.26 5.15 -0.06
CA VAL A 115 26.03 5.93 -1.27
C VAL A 115 25.74 7.40 -0.96
N VAL A 116 24.79 7.68 -0.07
CA VAL A 116 24.45 9.05 0.32
C VAL A 116 25.57 9.69 1.13
N ARG A 117 26.24 8.94 2.00
CA ARG A 117 27.37 9.45 2.79
C ARG A 117 28.52 9.92 1.89
N ASP A 118 28.88 9.13 0.89
CA ASP A 118 29.92 9.48 -0.09
C ASP A 118 29.50 10.64 -0.99
N PHE A 119 28.24 10.69 -1.40
CA PHE A 119 27.67 11.84 -2.10
C PHE A 119 27.82 13.12 -1.28
N ASN A 120 27.43 13.09 0.00
CA ASN A 120 27.50 14.24 0.90
C ASN A 120 28.94 14.69 1.13
N ARG A 121 29.89 13.75 1.27
CA ARG A 121 31.32 14.06 1.41
C ARG A 121 31.88 14.79 0.19
N LYS A 122 31.44 14.40 -1.02
CA LYS A 122 31.83 15.07 -2.27
C LYS A 122 31.10 16.39 -2.51
N ASN A 123 29.94 16.59 -1.88
CA ASN A 123 29.05 17.73 -2.09
C ASN A 123 28.65 18.41 -0.76
N PRO A 124 29.60 18.94 0.03
CA PRO A 124 29.32 19.43 1.40
C PRO A 124 28.29 20.56 1.45
N LYS A 125 28.27 21.45 0.44
CA LYS A 125 27.31 22.56 0.34
C LYS A 125 25.88 22.12 0.00
N ASN A 126 25.72 20.95 -0.61
CA ASN A 126 24.43 20.39 -1.06
C ASN A 126 24.16 19.04 -0.37
N SER A 127 24.58 18.91 0.89
CA SER A 127 24.44 17.67 1.63
C SER A 127 22.97 17.33 1.88
N ILE A 128 22.66 16.04 1.73
CA ILE A 128 21.31 15.51 1.80
C ILE A 128 21.20 14.63 3.03
N VAL A 129 20.45 15.10 4.03
CA VAL A 129 20.31 14.44 5.34
C VAL A 129 18.86 14.12 5.71
N ASP A 130 17.89 14.80 5.12
CA ASP A 130 16.45 14.60 5.34
C ASP A 130 15.66 15.02 4.08
N LEU A 131 14.52 14.36 3.83
CA LEU A 131 13.53 14.77 2.83
C LEU A 131 12.92 16.14 3.13
N LYS A 132 12.93 16.62 4.37
CA LYS A 132 12.41 17.94 4.74
C LYS A 132 13.14 19.09 4.05
N HIS A 133 14.40 18.91 3.67
CA HIS A 133 15.17 19.91 2.94
C HIS A 133 14.86 19.95 1.44
N ILE A 134 14.05 19.00 0.95
CA ILE A 134 13.68 18.91 -0.46
C ILE A 134 12.29 19.53 -0.63
N ASN A 135 12.24 20.62 -1.39
CA ASN A 135 10.97 21.27 -1.72
C ASN A 135 10.10 20.31 -2.57
N PRO A 136 8.88 19.96 -2.12
CA PRO A 136 7.99 19.05 -2.85
C PRO A 136 7.63 19.54 -4.27
N GLN A 137 7.41 20.85 -4.44
CA GLN A 137 7.03 21.43 -5.74
C GLN A 137 8.19 21.35 -6.73
N GLN A 138 9.42 21.60 -6.26
CA GLN A 138 10.63 21.45 -7.07
C GLN A 138 10.83 20.00 -7.48
N ALA A 139 10.67 19.05 -6.56
CA ALA A 139 10.75 17.62 -6.87
C ALA A 139 9.73 17.21 -7.93
N GLU A 140 8.49 17.70 -7.83
CA GLU A 140 7.43 17.41 -8.80
C GLU A 140 7.73 18.03 -10.19
N GLN A 141 8.18 19.29 -10.23
CA GLN A 141 8.58 19.96 -11.46
C GLN A 141 9.79 19.28 -12.13
N LEU A 142 10.74 18.79 -11.34
CA LEU A 142 11.91 18.07 -11.86
C LEU A 142 11.48 16.75 -12.51
N VAL A 143 10.60 15.98 -11.85
CA VAL A 143 10.04 14.74 -12.42
C VAL A 143 9.31 15.01 -13.73
N LYS A 144 8.56 16.12 -13.82
CA LYS A 144 7.85 16.51 -15.05
C LYS A 144 8.80 16.94 -16.16
N SER A 145 9.79 17.78 -15.86
CA SER A 145 10.76 18.29 -16.85
C SER A 145 11.68 17.20 -17.40
N HIS A 146 11.93 16.14 -16.65
CA HIS A 146 12.81 15.03 -17.04
C HIS A 146 12.05 13.71 -17.21
N ALA A 147 10.80 13.76 -17.68
CA ALA A 147 9.90 12.61 -17.73
C ALA A 147 10.50 11.37 -18.44
N ASN A 148 11.22 11.56 -19.55
CA ASN A 148 11.84 10.46 -20.29
C ASN A 148 12.93 9.76 -19.47
N LEU A 149 13.77 10.52 -18.76
CA LEU A 149 14.81 9.96 -17.91
C LEU A 149 14.20 9.23 -16.71
N PHE A 150 13.15 9.78 -16.08
CA PHE A 150 12.46 9.07 -14.99
C PHE A 150 11.81 7.78 -15.46
N LYS A 151 11.25 7.76 -16.68
CA LYS A 151 10.71 6.54 -17.28
C LYS A 151 11.80 5.49 -17.48
N GLN A 152 13.00 5.90 -17.88
CA GLN A 152 14.16 5.00 -17.99
C GLN A 152 14.60 4.48 -16.62
N ILE A 153 14.80 5.36 -15.64
CA ILE A 153 15.14 4.99 -14.26
C ILE A 153 14.13 3.98 -13.70
N GLU A 154 12.83 4.24 -13.89
CA GLU A 154 11.77 3.35 -13.44
C GLU A 154 11.82 1.99 -14.14
N THR A 155 12.17 1.96 -15.43
CA THR A 155 12.32 0.72 -16.21
C THR A 155 13.53 -0.09 -15.77
N ASP A 156 14.67 0.55 -15.56
CA ASP A 156 15.90 -0.07 -15.04
C ASP A 156 15.64 -0.69 -13.66
N LEU A 157 14.97 0.07 -12.80
CA LEU A 157 14.60 -0.37 -11.46
C LEU A 157 13.60 -1.55 -11.51
N LYS A 158 12.55 -1.48 -12.33
CA LYS A 158 11.59 -2.57 -12.50
C LYS A 158 12.27 -3.85 -12.95
N THR A 159 13.17 -3.74 -13.92
CA THR A 159 13.92 -4.89 -14.46
C THR A 159 14.69 -5.60 -13.35
N GLU A 160 15.44 -4.83 -12.54
CA GLU A 160 16.19 -5.42 -11.44
C GLU A 160 15.28 -6.04 -10.37
N ILE A 161 14.16 -5.39 -10.03
CA ILE A 161 13.22 -5.92 -9.05
C ILE A 161 12.58 -7.22 -9.55
N ILE A 162 12.15 -7.27 -10.82
CA ILE A 162 11.57 -8.47 -11.43
C ILE A 162 12.59 -9.60 -11.43
N GLN A 163 13.84 -9.32 -11.83
CA GLN A 163 14.90 -10.33 -11.79
C GLN A 163 15.11 -10.89 -10.37
N ARG A 164 15.11 -10.03 -9.34
CA ARG A 164 15.20 -10.48 -7.93
C ARG A 164 14.02 -11.37 -7.53
N ILE A 165 12.80 -11.01 -7.90
CA ILE A 165 11.59 -11.79 -7.62
C ILE A 165 11.67 -13.17 -8.32
N ASP A 166 12.07 -13.18 -9.58
CA ASP A 166 12.05 -14.38 -10.42
C ASP A 166 13.12 -15.39 -10.00
N THR A 167 14.29 -14.90 -9.62
CA THR A 167 15.42 -15.73 -9.17
C THR A 167 15.32 -16.15 -7.70
N HIS A 168 14.37 -15.62 -6.93
CA HIS A 168 14.26 -15.96 -5.51
C HIS A 168 13.80 -17.42 -5.34
N PRO A 169 14.56 -18.27 -4.62
CA PRO A 169 14.31 -19.71 -4.58
C PRO A 169 13.08 -20.09 -3.74
N SER A 170 12.69 -19.25 -2.78
CA SER A 170 11.59 -19.53 -1.85
C SER A 170 10.22 -19.02 -2.32
N TYR A 171 10.15 -18.31 -3.45
CA TYR A 171 8.89 -17.80 -3.97
C TYR A 171 8.26 -18.82 -4.92
N ASN A 172 6.97 -19.10 -4.72
CA ASN A 172 6.19 -19.86 -5.69
C ASN A 172 5.68 -18.94 -6.81
N ASP A 173 5.09 -19.51 -7.86
CA ASP A 173 4.67 -18.72 -9.04
C ASP A 173 3.51 -17.77 -8.74
N GLU A 174 2.63 -18.11 -7.80
CA GLU A 174 1.53 -17.23 -7.36
C GLU A 174 2.07 -15.99 -6.65
N ASP A 175 3.01 -16.17 -5.72
CA ASP A 175 3.70 -15.10 -5.00
C ASP A 175 4.45 -14.19 -5.99
N ARG A 176 5.19 -14.77 -6.94
CA ARG A 176 5.90 -14.01 -7.99
C ARG A 176 4.93 -13.16 -8.80
N ASN A 177 3.82 -13.74 -9.25
CA ASN A 177 2.82 -13.03 -10.03
C ASN A 177 2.14 -11.91 -9.23
N ALA A 178 1.77 -12.17 -7.98
CA ALA A 178 1.19 -11.17 -7.09
C ALA A 178 2.14 -9.98 -6.87
N MET A 179 3.44 -10.24 -6.66
CA MET A 179 4.46 -9.19 -6.52
C MET A 179 4.63 -8.39 -7.82
N ARG A 180 4.74 -9.06 -8.97
CA ARG A 180 4.85 -8.41 -10.30
C ARG A 180 3.65 -7.52 -10.59
N MET A 181 2.43 -7.99 -10.30
CA MET A 181 1.19 -7.21 -10.46
C MET A 181 1.12 -6.00 -9.53
N SER A 182 1.71 -6.11 -8.34
CA SER A 182 1.71 -5.03 -7.33
C SER A 182 2.79 -3.98 -7.56
N LEU A 183 3.91 -4.35 -8.18
CA LEU A 183 5.09 -3.50 -8.40
C LEU A 183 4.76 -2.12 -8.99
N PRO A 184 3.94 -1.97 -10.07
CA PRO A 184 3.61 -0.66 -10.60
C PRO A 184 2.96 0.27 -9.56
N LYS A 185 2.08 -0.26 -8.70
CA LYS A 185 1.44 0.53 -7.64
C LYS A 185 2.45 0.91 -6.56
N PHE A 186 3.34 0.00 -6.16
CA PHE A 186 4.40 0.32 -5.20
C PHE A 186 5.25 1.50 -5.68
N LEU A 187 5.73 1.47 -6.93
CA LEU A 187 6.55 2.53 -7.49
C LEU A 187 5.78 3.86 -7.64
N ALA A 188 4.51 3.80 -8.04
CA ALA A 188 3.67 4.99 -8.17
C ALA A 188 3.45 5.73 -6.84
N TRP A 189 3.44 5.00 -5.72
CA TRP A 189 3.24 5.55 -4.37
C TRP A 189 4.51 6.05 -3.69
N ILE A 190 5.68 5.88 -4.32
CA ILE A 190 6.92 6.45 -3.80
C ILE A 190 6.86 7.98 -3.89
N ASP A 191 7.19 8.64 -2.78
CA ASP A 191 7.24 10.09 -2.66
C ASP A 191 8.16 10.70 -3.74
N LYS A 192 7.70 11.75 -4.42
CA LYS A 192 8.45 12.41 -5.50
C LYS A 192 9.79 12.97 -5.04
N ARG A 193 9.93 13.33 -3.76
CA ARG A 193 11.21 13.75 -3.17
C ARG A 193 12.23 12.61 -3.14
N ILE A 194 11.79 11.37 -2.97
CA ILE A 194 12.67 10.20 -3.03
C ILE A 194 13.14 9.95 -4.47
N TRP A 195 12.24 10.11 -5.45
CA TRP A 195 12.61 10.07 -6.87
C TRP A 195 13.62 11.15 -7.23
N PHE A 196 13.44 12.36 -6.71
CA PHE A 196 14.40 13.46 -6.87
C PHE A 196 15.78 13.11 -6.28
N LEU A 197 15.84 12.49 -5.09
CA LEU A 197 17.10 12.00 -4.53
C LEU A 197 17.76 10.95 -5.39
N TYR A 198 16.96 9.99 -5.87
CA TYR A 198 17.45 8.97 -6.77
C TYR A 198 18.07 9.60 -8.02
N TYR A 199 17.40 10.59 -8.63
CA TYR A 199 17.91 11.31 -9.80
C TYR A 199 19.26 11.99 -9.54
N ILE A 200 19.43 12.70 -8.42
CA ILE A 200 20.70 13.35 -8.08
C ILE A 200 21.84 12.32 -8.04
N ILE A 201 21.61 11.19 -7.39
CA ILE A 201 22.63 10.14 -7.24
C ILE A 201 22.85 9.39 -8.56
N TYR A 202 21.80 9.23 -9.36
CA TYR A 202 21.85 8.58 -10.68
C TYR A 202 22.79 9.29 -11.66
N GLN A 203 22.99 10.61 -11.50
CA GLN A 203 23.95 11.38 -12.30
C GLN A 203 25.41 11.20 -11.90
N THR A 204 25.68 10.45 -10.83
CA THR A 204 27.03 10.20 -10.33
C THR A 204 27.52 8.81 -10.71
N SER A 205 28.79 8.52 -10.43
CA SER A 205 29.34 7.16 -10.55
C SER A 205 28.68 6.12 -9.64
N MET A 206 27.79 6.55 -8.71
CA MET A 206 27.15 5.70 -7.73
C MET A 206 25.78 5.14 -8.16
N ARG A 207 25.37 5.41 -9.41
CA ARG A 207 24.05 5.04 -9.93
C ARG A 207 23.70 3.57 -9.76
N GLU A 208 24.64 2.66 -10.02
CA GLU A 208 24.38 1.20 -9.96
C GLU A 208 24.19 0.73 -8.51
N GLN A 209 24.98 1.29 -7.59
CA GLN A 209 24.85 0.99 -6.16
C GLN A 209 23.49 1.50 -5.63
N MET A 210 23.08 2.70 -6.04
CA MET A 210 21.78 3.25 -5.67
C MET A 210 20.64 2.40 -6.23
N LYS A 211 20.73 1.97 -7.50
CA LYS A 211 19.77 1.05 -8.13
C LYS A 211 19.63 -0.24 -7.33
N HIS A 212 20.75 -0.87 -6.97
CA HIS A 212 20.76 -2.08 -6.17
C HIS A 212 20.12 -1.91 -4.78
N VAL A 213 20.43 -0.81 -4.09
CA VAL A 213 19.82 -0.49 -2.78
C VAL A 213 18.32 -0.34 -2.93
N PHE A 214 17.88 0.47 -3.89
CA PHE A 214 16.47 0.81 -4.08
C PHE A 214 15.65 -0.40 -4.51
N ALA A 215 16.18 -1.20 -5.46
CA ALA A 215 15.55 -2.43 -5.92
C ALA A 215 15.41 -3.44 -4.79
N GLY A 216 16.46 -3.64 -3.98
CA GLY A 216 16.42 -4.54 -2.83
C GLY A 216 15.37 -4.13 -1.80
N MET A 217 15.22 -2.83 -1.55
CA MET A 217 14.20 -2.33 -0.63
C MET A 217 12.78 -2.52 -1.14
N VAL A 218 12.51 -2.18 -2.40
CA VAL A 218 11.18 -2.38 -2.99
C VAL A 218 10.84 -3.87 -3.06
N ALA A 219 11.80 -4.72 -3.43
CA ALA A 219 11.62 -6.18 -3.42
C ALA A 219 11.26 -6.71 -2.03
N LYS A 220 11.93 -6.24 -0.97
CA LYS A 220 11.59 -6.61 0.42
C LYS A 220 10.18 -6.18 0.81
N TYR A 221 9.72 -5.01 0.37
CA TYR A 221 8.35 -4.56 0.63
C TYR A 221 7.31 -5.35 -0.17
N LEU A 222 7.65 -5.79 -1.38
CA LEU A 222 6.84 -6.71 -2.16
C LEU A 222 6.77 -8.09 -1.50
N GLU A 223 7.85 -8.57 -0.89
CA GLU A 223 7.82 -9.81 -0.12
C GLU A 223 6.78 -9.75 1.02
N HIS A 224 6.65 -8.60 1.69
CA HIS A 224 5.65 -8.42 2.73
C HIS A 224 4.20 -8.50 2.23
N THR A 225 3.93 -8.47 0.92
CA THR A 225 2.56 -8.69 0.42
C THR A 225 2.07 -10.11 0.70
N ARG A 226 2.97 -11.08 0.91
CA ARG A 226 2.65 -12.45 1.34
C ARG A 226 1.98 -12.48 2.71
N ILE A 227 2.28 -11.49 3.57
CA ILE A 227 1.60 -11.31 4.85
C ILE A 227 0.09 -11.11 4.64
N ALA A 228 -0.32 -10.45 3.55
CA ALA A 228 -1.73 -10.25 3.24
C ALA A 228 -2.46 -11.59 3.00
N THR A 229 -1.81 -12.53 2.30
CA THR A 229 -2.34 -13.88 2.06
C THR A 229 -2.46 -14.66 3.37
N HIS A 230 -1.39 -14.69 4.18
CA HIS A 230 -1.41 -15.38 5.47
C HIS A 230 -2.46 -14.80 6.43
N LEU A 231 -2.55 -13.46 6.51
CA LEU A 231 -3.54 -12.79 7.34
C LEU A 231 -4.96 -13.08 6.84
N SER A 232 -5.18 -13.10 5.52
CA SER A 232 -6.48 -13.45 4.95
C SER A 232 -6.90 -14.87 5.33
N ASN A 233 -5.99 -15.83 5.30
CA ASN A 233 -6.27 -17.20 5.73
C ASN A 233 -6.64 -17.26 7.21
N LEU A 234 -5.86 -16.61 8.09
CA LEU A 234 -6.16 -16.54 9.52
C LEU A 234 -7.52 -15.88 9.80
N VAL A 235 -7.82 -14.77 9.13
CA VAL A 235 -9.12 -14.09 9.26
C VAL A 235 -10.26 -15.03 8.86
N MET A 236 -10.09 -15.83 7.81
CA MET A 236 -11.10 -16.80 7.39
C MET A 236 -11.25 -17.96 8.37
N GLU A 237 -10.16 -18.46 8.95
CA GLU A 237 -10.24 -19.46 10.02
C GLU A 237 -11.00 -18.92 11.23
N PHE A 238 -10.76 -17.66 11.62
CA PHE A 238 -11.53 -17.01 12.69
C PHE A 238 -13.02 -16.88 12.36
N VAL A 239 -13.36 -16.45 11.14
CA VAL A 239 -14.76 -16.33 10.69
C VAL A 239 -15.46 -17.69 10.73
N GLN A 240 -14.83 -18.73 10.18
CA GLN A 240 -15.37 -20.10 10.20
C GLN A 240 -15.62 -20.60 11.63
N ASN A 241 -14.65 -20.41 12.52
CA ASN A 241 -14.78 -20.82 13.92
C ASN A 241 -15.88 -20.04 14.65
N ALA A 242 -15.98 -18.74 14.40
CA ALA A 242 -17.00 -17.88 15.01
C ALA A 242 -18.42 -18.29 14.58
N GLU A 243 -18.63 -18.56 13.28
CA GLU A 243 -19.92 -19.04 12.79
C GLU A 243 -20.26 -20.43 13.33
N LYS A 244 -19.31 -21.37 13.33
CA LYS A 244 -19.53 -22.69 13.90
C LYS A 244 -19.98 -22.61 15.37
N ALA A 245 -19.28 -21.82 16.19
CA ALA A 245 -19.65 -21.62 17.59
C ALA A 245 -21.01 -20.93 17.77
N HIS A 246 -21.41 -20.08 16.82
CA HIS A 246 -22.75 -19.48 16.82
C HIS A 246 -23.83 -20.52 16.52
N PHE A 247 -23.62 -21.37 15.51
CA PHE A 247 -24.54 -22.47 15.18
C PHE A 247 -24.68 -23.49 16.31
N GLU A 248 -23.58 -23.88 16.97
CA GLU A 248 -23.60 -24.81 18.12
C GLU A 248 -24.40 -24.28 19.32
N ARG A 249 -24.62 -22.96 19.43
CA ARG A 249 -25.45 -22.36 20.51
C ARG A 249 -26.93 -22.29 20.16
N LEU A 250 -27.28 -22.44 18.90
CA LEU A 250 -28.67 -22.39 18.41
C LEU A 250 -29.33 -23.78 18.37
N ILE A 251 -28.54 -24.85 18.47
CA ILE A 251 -28.95 -26.25 18.57
C ILE A 251 -28.99 -26.67 20.04
#